data_AF-A0A6B0HEB7-F1
#
_entry.id   AF-A0A6B0HEB7-F1
#
_cell.length_a   1.000
_cell.length_b   1.000
_cell.length_c   1.000
_cell.angle_alpha   90.00
_cell.angle_beta   90.00
_cell.angle_gamma   90.00
#
_symmetry.space_group_name_H-M   'P 1'
#
loop_
_entity.id
_entity.type
_entity.pdbx_description
1 polymer ?
#
loop_
_entity_poly.entity_id
_entity_poly.type
_entity_poly.pdbx_seq_one_letter_code
_entity_poly.pdbx_strand_id
1 'polypeptide(L)'
;MRMNRRNVLIGLGTIVAGGGAALGTGAFSTVTAERTVSVETAGDASAFLALTAAPGAEDYVTENGTLEIDIGGNDGDGINQNALTTFDELVQIENQGTNTVETITVTIQGDNGEEELLSLVEDFDGDTPLDETEITTFGLEIELREDQLPDPLPNAYDDGDLDASFDPTIEIVAETESGN
;
A
#
# COMPACT_ATOMS: atom_id res chain seq x y z
N MET A 1 72.63 44.30 -6.62
CA MET A 1 71.19 44.01 -6.35
C MET A 1 71.10 43.04 -5.20
N ARG A 2 70.50 43.45 -4.07
CA ARG A 2 70.36 42.65 -2.86
C ARG A 2 68.97 42.00 -2.90
N MET A 3 68.91 40.71 -3.22
CA MET A 3 67.64 39.99 -3.37
C MET A 3 67.18 39.48 -1.98
N ASN A 4 66.10 40.06 -1.48
CA ASN A 4 65.42 39.57 -0.27
C ASN A 4 64.71 38.25 -0.62
N ARG A 5 65.14 37.18 0.04
CA ARG A 5 64.58 35.84 -0.01
C ARG A 5 63.36 35.80 0.90
N ARG A 6 62.19 36.05 0.32
CA ARG A 6 60.92 35.63 0.92
C ARG A 6 60.78 34.13 0.68
N ASN A 7 61.11 33.36 1.71
CA ASN A 7 60.85 31.93 1.79
C ASN A 7 59.33 31.71 1.73
N VAL A 8 58.82 31.13 0.65
CA VAL A 8 57.51 30.49 0.63
C VAL A 8 57.74 29.06 1.10
N LEU A 9 57.35 28.81 2.34
CA LEU A 9 57.33 27.50 2.99
C LEU A 9 56.14 27.51 3.94
N ILE A 10 55.44 26.38 4.04
CA ILE A 10 54.13 26.11 4.67
C ILE A 10 53.02 26.07 3.60
N GLY A 11 52.44 24.93 3.25
CA GLY A 11 52.64 23.56 3.71
C GLY A 11 51.83 22.65 2.81
N LEU A 12 52.49 21.81 2.03
CA LEU A 12 51.88 20.67 1.37
C LEU A 12 52.34 19.45 2.15
N GLY A 13 51.44 18.83 2.91
CA GLY A 13 51.76 17.59 3.61
C GLY A 13 50.90 17.27 4.81
N THR A 14 49.59 17.08 4.61
CA THR A 14 48.88 16.04 5.36
C THR A 14 48.66 14.88 4.41
N ILE A 15 49.67 14.01 4.36
CA ILE A 15 49.55 12.67 3.82
C ILE A 15 48.49 11.97 4.69
N VAL A 16 47.26 11.84 4.19
CA VAL A 16 46.31 10.85 4.71
C VAL A 16 46.70 9.53 4.05
N ALA A 17 47.71 8.89 4.64
CA ALA A 17 48.02 7.50 4.38
C ALA A 17 47.28 6.67 5.43
N GLY A 18 46.29 5.89 4.97
CA GLY A 18 45.61 4.88 5.78
C GLY A 18 44.16 5.23 6.11
N GLY A 19 43.21 4.66 5.35
CA GLY A 19 41.78 4.77 5.60
C GLY A 19 41.01 4.77 4.28
N GLY A 20 40.47 3.61 3.90
CA GLY A 20 39.82 3.39 2.62
C GLY A 20 38.61 4.31 2.36
N ALA A 21 38.30 4.47 1.08
CA ALA A 21 36.97 4.77 0.56
C ALA A 21 36.13 5.78 1.37
N ALA A 22 36.52 7.06 1.40
CA ALA A 22 35.58 8.14 1.67
C ALA A 22 34.84 8.58 0.39
N LEU A 23 34.51 7.62 -0.48
CA LEU A 23 33.43 7.82 -1.44
C LEU A 23 32.16 7.54 -0.65
N GLY A 24 31.61 8.59 -0.05
CA GLY A 24 30.27 8.52 0.52
C GLY A 24 29.32 8.14 -0.60
N THR A 25 28.95 6.87 -0.66
CA THR A 25 27.78 6.39 -1.39
C THR A 25 26.57 6.95 -0.65
N GLY A 26 26.30 8.25 -0.80
CA GLY A 26 24.97 8.82 -0.60
C GLY A 26 24.05 8.44 -1.77
N ALA A 27 24.22 7.23 -2.28
CA ALA A 27 23.35 6.65 -3.29
C ALA A 27 22.06 6.30 -2.55
N PHE A 28 20.95 6.84 -3.06
CA PHE A 28 19.59 6.51 -2.67
C PHE A 28 19.50 5.07 -2.17
N SER A 29 19.41 4.88 -0.85
CA SER A 29 18.88 3.64 -0.33
C SER A 29 17.40 3.70 -0.66
N THR A 30 17.00 3.07 -1.76
CA THR A 30 15.58 2.82 -2.02
C THR A 30 15.07 2.05 -0.82
N VAL A 31 14.21 2.68 -0.02
CA VAL A 31 13.52 2.02 1.07
C VAL A 31 12.48 1.15 0.40
N THR A 32 12.80 -0.13 0.21
CA THR A 32 11.79 -1.15 -0.08
C THR A 32 11.05 -1.40 1.22
N ALA A 33 10.07 -0.55 1.52
CA ALA A 33 9.05 -0.86 2.51
C ALA A 33 8.01 -1.74 1.81
N GLU A 34 7.73 -2.90 2.40
CA GLU A 34 6.59 -3.73 2.04
C GLU A 34 5.34 -2.91 2.36
N ARG A 35 4.53 -2.60 1.34
CA ARG A 35 3.29 -1.81 1.46
C ARG A 35 2.15 -2.74 1.07
N THR A 36 1.58 -3.38 2.07
CA THR A 36 0.61 -4.46 1.87
C THR A 36 -0.72 -4.06 2.50
N VAL A 37 -1.82 -4.41 1.84
CA VAL A 37 -3.17 -4.37 2.41
C VAL A 37 -3.65 -5.80 2.56
N SER A 38 -3.97 -6.22 3.77
CA SER A 38 -4.52 -7.54 4.04
C SER A 38 -6.01 -7.58 3.72
N VAL A 39 -6.53 -8.69 3.21
CA VAL A 39 -7.97 -8.87 2.93
C VAL A 39 -8.51 -10.07 3.67
N GLU A 40 -9.53 -9.84 4.49
CA GLU A 40 -10.12 -10.85 5.36
C GLU A 40 -11.65 -10.84 5.29
N THR A 41 -12.25 -11.99 5.62
CA THR A 41 -13.70 -12.13 5.75
C THR A 41 -14.12 -12.20 7.21
N ALA A 42 -15.20 -11.52 7.58
CA ALA A 42 -15.83 -11.66 8.90
C ALA A 42 -17.30 -12.03 8.79
N GLY A 43 -17.76 -12.95 9.64
CA GLY A 43 -19.15 -13.43 9.68
C GLY A 43 -19.38 -14.79 9.00
N ASP A 44 -20.51 -15.42 9.34
CA ASP A 44 -20.81 -16.81 8.94
C ASP A 44 -21.11 -16.95 7.43
N ALA A 45 -21.83 -15.99 6.85
CA ALA A 45 -22.13 -15.98 5.42
C ALA A 45 -20.87 -15.71 4.59
N SER A 46 -19.99 -14.85 5.08
CA SER A 46 -18.70 -14.53 4.45
C SER A 46 -17.77 -15.73 4.32
N ALA A 47 -17.92 -16.75 5.18
CA ALA A 47 -17.13 -17.99 5.12
C ALA A 47 -17.41 -18.82 3.84
N PHE A 48 -18.48 -18.52 3.11
CA PHE A 48 -18.79 -19.13 1.82
C PHE A 48 -18.36 -18.27 0.63
N LEU A 49 -17.73 -17.11 0.88
CA LEU A 49 -17.12 -16.31 -0.17
C LEU A 49 -15.73 -16.85 -0.49
N ALA A 50 -15.45 -17.03 -1.78
CA ALA A 50 -14.08 -17.21 -2.23
C ALA A 50 -13.50 -15.86 -2.65
N LEU A 51 -12.35 -15.54 -2.07
CA LEU A 51 -11.59 -14.33 -2.39
C LEU A 51 -10.37 -14.74 -3.22
N THR A 52 -10.22 -14.12 -4.39
CA THR A 52 -9.09 -14.40 -5.29
C THR A 52 -8.62 -13.11 -5.96
N ALA A 53 -7.41 -13.11 -6.51
CA ALA A 53 -6.98 -12.05 -7.42
C ALA A 53 -7.96 -11.99 -8.61
N ALA A 54 -8.45 -10.79 -8.93
CA ALA A 54 -9.23 -10.62 -10.14
C ALA A 54 -8.35 -10.79 -11.40
N PRO A 55 -8.94 -11.12 -12.56
CA PRO A 55 -8.18 -11.34 -13.78
C PRO A 55 -7.33 -10.13 -14.17
N GLY A 56 -6.01 -10.29 -14.21
CA GLY A 56 -5.06 -9.21 -14.51
C GLY A 56 -4.50 -8.47 -13.28
N ALA A 57 -4.97 -8.80 -12.07
CA ALA A 57 -4.48 -8.24 -10.81
C ALA A 57 -3.43 -9.13 -10.12
N GLU A 58 -2.97 -10.21 -10.75
CA GLU A 58 -2.06 -11.20 -10.15
C GLU A 58 -0.67 -10.64 -9.83
N ASP A 59 -0.31 -9.52 -10.44
CA ASP A 59 0.92 -8.79 -10.14
C ASP A 59 0.83 -7.98 -8.82
N TYR A 60 -0.38 -7.76 -8.31
CA TYR A 60 -0.64 -6.97 -7.09
C TYR A 60 -1.27 -7.81 -5.99
N VAL A 61 -1.95 -8.90 -6.32
CA VAL A 61 -2.71 -9.69 -5.35
C VAL A 61 -2.12 -11.09 -5.23
N THR A 62 -1.70 -11.44 -4.02
CA THR A 62 -1.13 -12.75 -3.69
C THR A 62 -1.96 -13.45 -2.64
N GLU A 63 -2.09 -14.78 -2.74
CA GLU A 63 -2.79 -15.61 -1.75
C GLU A 63 -1.77 -16.46 -0.98
N ASN A 64 -1.49 -16.10 0.28
CA ASN A 64 -0.54 -16.79 1.16
C ASN A 64 -1.19 -17.21 2.48
N GLY A 65 -2.40 -17.78 2.41
CA GLY A 65 -3.21 -18.14 3.57
C GLY A 65 -4.17 -17.03 4.01
N THR A 66 -3.78 -15.78 3.77
CA THR A 66 -4.65 -14.61 3.66
C THR A 66 -4.41 -14.00 2.27
N LEU A 67 -5.41 -13.29 1.73
CA LEU A 67 -5.27 -12.57 0.47
C LEU A 67 -4.61 -11.21 0.77
N GLU A 68 -3.52 -10.90 0.08
CA GLU A 68 -2.69 -9.72 0.31
C GLU A 68 -2.62 -8.90 -0.98
N ILE A 69 -2.81 -7.58 -0.87
CA ILE A 69 -2.66 -6.62 -1.97
C ILE A 69 -1.35 -5.86 -1.76
N ASP A 70 -0.35 -6.13 -2.58
CA ASP A 70 0.91 -5.39 -2.62
C ASP A 70 0.78 -4.17 -3.54
N ILE A 71 0.78 -3.00 -2.93
CA ILE A 71 0.71 -1.70 -3.60
C ILE A 71 2.10 -1.07 -3.79
N GLY A 72 3.17 -1.66 -3.24
CA GLY A 72 4.55 -1.20 -3.40
C GLY A 72 5.11 -1.42 -4.81
N GLY A 73 4.44 -2.24 -5.63
CA GLY A 73 4.82 -2.59 -6.98
C GLY A 73 5.98 -3.59 -7.04
N ASN A 74 5.92 -4.52 -8.01
CA ASN A 74 6.85 -5.65 -8.13
C ASN A 74 8.33 -5.29 -8.30
N ASP A 75 8.65 -4.07 -8.74
CA ASP A 75 10.02 -3.59 -8.93
C ASP A 75 10.53 -2.71 -7.77
N GLY A 76 9.71 -2.50 -6.73
CA GLY A 76 10.04 -1.63 -5.59
C GLY A 76 10.08 -0.14 -5.94
N ASP A 77 9.52 0.24 -7.10
CA ASP A 77 9.40 1.64 -7.54
C ASP A 77 8.32 2.39 -6.74
N GLY A 78 7.50 1.70 -5.95
CA GLY A 78 6.44 2.29 -5.14
C GLY A 78 5.25 2.78 -5.98
N ILE A 79 4.21 3.23 -5.29
CA ILE A 79 3.19 4.09 -5.89
C ILE A 79 3.74 5.49 -6.12
N ASN A 80 3.14 6.21 -7.06
CA ASN A 80 3.56 7.56 -7.37
C ASN A 80 3.29 8.49 -6.18
N GLN A 81 4.33 9.20 -5.75
CA GLN A 81 4.21 10.16 -4.65
C GLN A 81 3.36 11.37 -5.07
N ASN A 82 2.61 11.93 -4.12
CA ASN A 82 1.75 13.09 -4.36
C ASN A 82 0.77 12.90 -5.53
N ALA A 83 0.11 11.73 -5.56
CA ALA A 83 -0.84 11.34 -6.59
C ALA A 83 -2.05 10.61 -5.98
N LEU A 84 -3.14 10.59 -6.74
CA LEU A 84 -4.18 9.58 -6.58
C LEU A 84 -3.79 8.39 -7.45
N THR A 85 -3.62 7.23 -6.82
CA THR A 85 -3.32 5.97 -7.52
C THR A 85 -4.55 5.08 -7.45
N THR A 86 -5.05 4.65 -8.60
CA THR A 86 -6.23 3.79 -8.70
C THR A 86 -5.82 2.41 -9.20
N PHE A 87 -6.28 1.38 -8.49
CA PHE A 87 -6.18 -0.02 -8.86
C PHE A 87 -7.59 -0.56 -9.05
N ASP A 88 -8.00 -0.68 -10.31
CA ASP A 88 -9.31 -1.23 -10.66
C ASP A 88 -9.33 -2.75 -10.46
N GLU A 89 -10.47 -3.28 -10.00
CA GLU A 89 -10.76 -4.73 -9.98
C GLU A 89 -9.59 -5.58 -9.46
N LEU A 90 -9.15 -5.35 -8.22
CA LEU A 90 -8.05 -6.09 -7.59
C LEU A 90 -8.49 -7.46 -7.08
N VAL A 91 -9.60 -7.48 -6.36
CA VAL A 91 -10.07 -8.68 -5.66
C VAL A 91 -11.41 -9.10 -6.22
N GLN A 92 -11.51 -10.38 -6.55
CA GLN A 92 -12.72 -11.05 -6.94
C GLN A 92 -13.35 -11.74 -5.73
N ILE A 93 -14.65 -11.50 -5.55
CA ILE A 93 -15.50 -12.13 -4.55
C ILE A 93 -16.50 -13.03 -5.28
N GLU A 94 -16.46 -14.34 -5.01
CA GLU A 94 -17.42 -15.32 -5.54
C GLU A 94 -18.27 -15.90 -4.42
N ASN A 95 -19.60 -15.94 -4.59
CA ASN A 95 -20.48 -16.68 -3.68
C ASN A 95 -20.43 -18.18 -4.00
N GLN A 96 -19.71 -18.96 -3.19
CA GLN A 96 -19.65 -20.41 -3.28
C GLN A 96 -20.68 -21.12 -2.37
N GLY A 97 -21.55 -20.34 -1.72
CA GLY A 97 -22.69 -20.83 -0.97
C GLY A 97 -23.88 -21.20 -1.87
N THR A 98 -24.87 -21.88 -1.27
CA THR A 98 -26.13 -22.23 -1.97
C THR A 98 -27.25 -21.21 -1.73
N ASN A 99 -27.00 -20.22 -0.88
CA ASN A 99 -27.96 -19.15 -0.57
C ASN A 99 -27.47 -17.86 -1.21
N THR A 100 -28.40 -17.05 -1.70
CA THR A 100 -28.10 -15.69 -2.14
C THR A 100 -27.56 -14.89 -0.95
N VAL A 101 -26.43 -14.23 -1.17
CA VAL A 101 -25.94 -13.17 -0.29
C VAL A 101 -26.72 -11.92 -0.65
N GLU A 102 -27.38 -11.29 0.31
CA GLU A 102 -28.20 -10.11 0.07
C GLU A 102 -27.35 -8.84 0.11
N THR A 103 -26.38 -8.82 1.03
CA THR A 103 -25.53 -7.66 1.28
C THR A 103 -24.07 -8.09 1.34
N ILE A 104 -23.22 -7.28 0.72
CA ILE A 104 -21.76 -7.34 0.88
C ILE A 104 -21.34 -5.94 1.32
N THR A 105 -20.69 -5.88 2.48
CA THR A 105 -20.04 -4.68 3.00
C THR A 105 -18.54 -4.91 2.93
N VAL A 106 -17.81 -3.96 2.33
CA VAL A 106 -16.36 -3.95 2.33
C VAL A 106 -15.91 -2.72 3.11
N THR A 107 -15.15 -2.94 4.17
CA THR A 107 -14.68 -1.86 5.06
C THR A 107 -13.16 -1.87 5.15
N ILE A 108 -12.56 -0.69 5.10
CA ILE A 108 -11.14 -0.51 5.31
C ILE A 108 -10.93 -0.22 6.79
N GLN A 109 -10.11 -1.04 7.44
CA GLN A 109 -9.66 -0.88 8.80
C GLN A 109 -8.18 -0.53 8.78
N GLY A 110 -7.82 0.51 9.51
CA GLY A 110 -6.46 0.99 9.61
C GLY A 110 -6.19 1.52 11.00
N ASP A 111 -4.92 1.59 11.36
CA ASP A 111 -4.43 2.35 12.48
C ASP A 111 -3.72 3.61 11.98
N ASN A 112 -3.46 4.58 12.85
CA ASN A 112 -2.64 5.76 12.52
C ASN A 112 -3.15 6.60 11.33
N GLY A 113 -4.39 6.38 10.93
CA GLY A 113 -5.06 7.06 9.84
C GLY A 113 -4.76 6.51 8.44
N GLU A 114 -4.46 5.22 8.34
CA GLU A 114 -4.32 4.51 7.06
C GLU A 114 -5.65 4.50 6.28
N GLU A 115 -6.77 4.42 6.99
CA GLU A 115 -8.11 4.39 6.41
C GLU A 115 -8.49 5.71 5.73
N GLU A 116 -7.88 6.84 6.10
CA GLU A 116 -8.08 8.13 5.43
C GLU A 116 -7.27 8.27 4.13
N LEU A 117 -6.30 7.38 3.89
CA LEU A 117 -5.51 7.36 2.66
C LEU A 117 -6.10 6.44 1.59
N LEU A 118 -7.04 5.57 1.98
CA LEU A 118 -7.61 4.55 1.12
C LEU A 118 -9.11 4.75 0.91
N SER A 119 -9.55 4.47 -0.31
CA SER A 119 -10.98 4.33 -0.62
C SER A 119 -11.22 3.20 -1.60
N LEU A 120 -12.44 2.65 -1.59
CA LEU A 120 -12.86 1.70 -2.61
C LEU A 120 -13.15 2.45 -3.92
N VAL A 121 -12.80 1.85 -5.05
CA VAL A 121 -13.14 2.39 -6.39
C VAL A 121 -14.65 2.44 -6.59
N GLU A 122 -15.35 1.44 -6.07
CA GLU A 122 -16.80 1.36 -6.04
C GLU A 122 -17.26 1.05 -4.62
N ASP A 123 -18.30 1.75 -4.16
CA ASP A 123 -18.82 1.57 -2.80
C ASP A 123 -19.58 0.24 -2.69
N PHE A 124 -19.27 -0.53 -1.65
CA PHE A 124 -19.98 -1.75 -1.27
C PHE A 124 -20.79 -1.42 -0.01
N ASP A 125 -21.87 -0.65 -0.18
CA ASP A 125 -22.72 -0.15 0.92
C ASP A 125 -23.96 -1.02 1.18
N GLY A 126 -23.89 -2.31 0.83
CA GLY A 126 -24.81 -3.33 1.29
C GLY A 126 -25.93 -3.73 0.33
N ASP A 127 -26.13 -3.07 -0.81
CA ASP A 127 -27.14 -3.51 -1.81
C ASP A 127 -26.49 -4.23 -3.02
N THR A 128 -25.56 -5.16 -2.75
CA THR A 128 -24.92 -5.98 -3.79
C THR A 128 -25.33 -7.45 -3.61
N PRO A 129 -26.54 -7.84 -4.07
CA PRO A 129 -26.95 -9.23 -4.01
C PRO A 129 -26.04 -10.07 -4.89
N LEU A 130 -25.60 -11.21 -4.38
CA LEU A 130 -24.72 -12.16 -5.06
C LEU A 130 -25.35 -13.55 -5.01
N ASP A 131 -25.90 -14.00 -6.12
CA ASP A 131 -26.49 -15.33 -6.27
C ASP A 131 -25.42 -16.43 -6.22
N GLU A 132 -25.86 -17.70 -6.14
CA GLU A 132 -24.95 -18.86 -6.18
C GLU A 132 -24.06 -18.80 -7.45
N THR A 133 -22.74 -18.93 -7.25
CA THR A 133 -21.68 -18.82 -8.28
C THR A 133 -21.54 -17.44 -8.95
N GLU A 134 -22.27 -16.43 -8.47
CA GLU A 134 -22.10 -15.08 -8.95
C GLU A 134 -20.81 -14.46 -8.39
N ILE A 135 -20.24 -13.57 -9.19
CA ILE A 135 -18.94 -12.94 -8.95
C ILE A 135 -19.12 -11.43 -9.00
N THR A 136 -18.48 -10.75 -8.05
CA THR A 136 -18.25 -9.31 -8.07
C THR A 136 -16.77 -9.01 -7.79
N THR A 137 -16.34 -7.77 -8.02
CA THR A 137 -14.96 -7.35 -7.84
C THR A 137 -14.89 -5.98 -7.18
N PHE A 138 -13.84 -5.71 -6.42
CA PHE A 138 -13.55 -4.36 -5.92
C PHE A 138 -12.11 -3.96 -6.23
N GLY A 139 -11.90 -2.65 -6.33
CA GLY A 139 -10.60 -2.02 -6.48
C GLY A 139 -10.31 -1.04 -5.33
N LEU A 140 -9.10 -0.48 -5.32
CA LEU A 140 -8.65 0.49 -4.33
C LEU A 140 -8.11 1.75 -4.97
N GLU A 141 -8.38 2.89 -4.32
CA GLU A 141 -7.71 4.15 -4.57
C GLU A 141 -6.86 4.54 -3.37
N ILE A 142 -5.71 5.15 -3.65
CA ILE A 142 -4.76 5.64 -2.67
C ILE A 142 -4.52 7.13 -2.92
N GLU A 143 -4.90 7.97 -1.96
CA GLU A 143 -4.73 9.41 -2.04
C GLU A 143 -3.47 9.85 -1.29
N LEU A 144 -2.47 10.33 -2.03
CA LEU A 144 -1.24 10.89 -1.47
C LEU A 144 -1.06 12.37 -1.77
N ARG A 145 -2.05 13.04 -2.36
CA ARG A 145 -1.99 14.49 -2.55
C ARG A 145 -2.34 15.17 -1.23
N GLU A 146 -1.34 15.81 -0.63
CA GLU A 146 -1.47 16.49 0.67
C GLU A 146 -2.69 17.41 0.76
N ASP A 147 -3.03 18.11 -0.34
CA ASP A 147 -4.14 19.05 -0.38
C ASP A 147 -5.53 18.40 -0.42
N GLN A 148 -5.59 17.08 -0.62
CA GLN A 148 -6.81 16.27 -0.55
C GLN A 148 -6.94 15.50 0.77
N LEU A 149 -5.90 15.53 1.62
CA LEU A 149 -5.88 14.85 2.91
C LEU A 149 -6.47 15.72 4.05
N PRO A 150 -6.94 15.09 5.15
CA PRO A 150 -7.46 15.83 6.30
C PRO A 150 -6.39 16.68 6.99
N ASP A 151 -6.83 17.67 7.77
CA ASP A 151 -5.98 18.48 8.66
C ASP A 151 -6.39 18.22 10.13
N PRO A 152 -5.52 17.63 10.98
CA PRO A 152 -4.13 17.28 10.69
C PRO A 152 -3.99 16.09 9.73
N LEU A 153 -2.85 16.01 9.04
CA LEU A 153 -2.51 14.90 8.15
C LEU A 153 -2.50 13.57 8.94
N PRO A 154 -2.91 12.46 8.30
CA PRO A 154 -2.80 11.13 8.89
C PRO A 154 -1.35 10.78 9.24
N ASN A 155 -1.12 10.02 10.31
CA ASN A 155 0.24 9.62 10.66
C ASN A 155 0.79 8.57 9.69
N ALA A 156 -0.08 7.87 8.97
CA ALA A 156 0.26 6.95 7.89
C ALA A 156 0.78 7.65 6.62
N TYR A 157 0.69 8.99 6.56
CA TYR A 157 1.21 9.80 5.46
C TYR A 157 2.60 10.38 5.81
N ASP A 158 3.59 10.14 4.96
CA ASP A 158 4.96 10.64 5.11
C ASP A 158 5.44 11.35 3.83
N ASP A 159 5.33 12.68 3.80
CA ASP A 159 5.86 13.57 2.73
C ASP A 159 5.51 13.11 1.30
N GLY A 160 4.25 12.72 1.07
CA GLY A 160 3.76 12.29 -0.23
C GLY A 160 3.90 10.79 -0.50
N ASP A 161 4.30 10.01 0.51
CA ASP A 161 4.40 8.55 0.50
C ASP A 161 3.64 7.96 1.70
N LEU A 162 3.56 6.63 1.76
CA LEU A 162 3.04 5.88 2.90
C LEU A 162 4.15 5.70 3.95
N ASP A 163 3.78 5.81 5.22
CA ASP A 163 4.66 5.51 6.35
C ASP A 163 5.11 4.04 6.35
N ALA A 164 6.27 3.77 6.94
CA ALA A 164 6.84 2.43 7.00
C ALA A 164 6.04 1.43 7.87
N SER A 165 5.07 1.90 8.65
CA SER A 165 4.16 1.05 9.42
C SER A 165 2.83 0.77 8.75
N PHE A 166 2.64 1.21 7.50
CA PHE A 166 1.41 1.02 6.73
C PHE A 166 1.07 -0.48 6.57
N ASP A 167 -0.01 -0.91 7.24
CA ASP A 167 -0.50 -2.30 7.23
C ASP A 167 -2.03 -2.37 7.46
N PRO A 168 -2.85 -1.72 6.61
CA PRO A 168 -4.30 -1.75 6.77
C PRO A 168 -4.90 -3.11 6.38
N THR A 169 -6.10 -3.36 6.89
CA THR A 169 -6.89 -4.57 6.62
C THR A 169 -8.23 -4.21 6.00
N ILE A 170 -8.59 -4.86 4.90
CA ILE A 170 -9.92 -4.83 4.32
C ILE A 170 -10.74 -5.97 4.92
N GLU A 171 -11.82 -5.62 5.59
CA GLU A 171 -12.79 -6.56 6.15
C GLU A 171 -14.01 -6.65 5.23
N ILE A 172 -14.34 -7.88 4.81
CA ILE A 172 -15.51 -8.19 3.99
C ILE A 172 -16.54 -8.91 4.85
N VAL A 173 -17.74 -8.34 4.92
CA VAL A 173 -18.89 -8.90 5.65
C VAL A 173 -20.04 -9.11 4.68
N ALA A 174 -20.49 -10.36 4.57
CA ALA A 174 -21.71 -10.72 3.86
C ALA A 174 -22.84 -11.07 4.83
N GLU A 175 -24.07 -10.75 4.42
CA GLU A 175 -25.28 -11.23 5.08
C GLU A 175 -26.19 -11.94 4.08
N THR A 176 -26.74 -13.08 4.49
CA THR A 176 -27.82 -13.78 3.77
C THR A 176 -29.15 -13.47 4.44
N GLU A 177 -30.28 -13.61 3.75
CA GLU A 177 -31.60 -13.53 4.40
C GLU A 177 -31.60 -14.37 5.69
N SER A 178 -31.93 -13.71 6.81
CA SER A 178 -32.12 -14.40 8.09
C SER A 178 -33.29 -15.36 7.93
N GLY A 179 -32.99 -16.65 7.84
CA GLY A 179 -34.02 -17.70 7.78
C GLY A 179 -35.02 -17.54 8.93
N ASN A 180 -36.27 -17.23 8.58
CA ASN A 180 -37.38 -17.11 9.54
C ASN A 180 -37.73 -18.45 10.19
#